data_AF-T1H3K6-F1
#
_entry.id   AF-T1H3K6-F1
#
_cell.length_a   1.000
_cell.length_b   1.000
_cell.length_c   1.000
_cell.angle_alpha   90.00
_cell.angle_beta   90.00
_cell.angle_gamma   90.00
#
_symmetry.space_group_name_H-M   'P 1'
#
loop_
_entity.id
_entity.type
_entity.pdbx_description
1 polymer ?
#
loop_
_entity_poly.entity_id
_entity_poly.type
_entity_poly.pdbx_seq_one_letter_code
_entity_poly.pdbx_strand_id
1 'polypeptide(L)'
;MKEQEETIMTSNINKNITMIVRRERKTGILTMAERIILRLPNFIRSVEERKKLVELMLRLECFQTLSPVIRARLAPVVKYLFIHKERQIIKQDQSPTVVYFILTGEISVTTQVKKPNSEETEEKVLFIYGPGDCIGDTEMILNCPRMNSCNAS
;
A
#
# COMPACT_ATOMS: atom_id res chain seq x y z
N MET A 1 44.92 19.26 -12.69
CA MET A 1 44.77 18.35 -11.53
C MET A 1 43.84 18.92 -10.45
N LYS A 2 42.80 19.71 -10.79
CA LYS A 2 41.87 20.32 -9.82
C LYS A 2 40.37 20.07 -10.11
N GLU A 3 40.00 19.47 -11.24
CA GLU A 3 38.59 19.24 -11.60
C GLU A 3 38.02 17.91 -11.07
N GLN A 4 38.86 16.94 -10.69
CA GLN A 4 38.37 15.63 -10.23
C GLN A 4 37.92 15.64 -8.75
N GLU A 5 38.35 16.61 -7.94
CA GLU A 5 37.97 16.69 -6.52
C GLU A 5 36.59 17.34 -6.32
N GLU A 6 36.18 18.29 -7.16
CA GLU A 6 34.88 18.96 -7.05
C GLU A 6 33.70 18.07 -7.44
N THR A 7 33.90 17.13 -8.38
CA THR A 7 32.86 16.17 -8.79
C THR A 7 32.58 15.12 -7.70
N ILE A 8 33.59 14.75 -6.91
CA ILE A 8 33.44 13.79 -5.81
C ILE A 8 32.65 14.44 -4.66
N MET A 9 32.92 15.72 -4.37
CA MET A 9 32.25 16.49 -3.32
C MET A 9 30.75 16.70 -3.60
N THR A 10 30.38 17.07 -4.83
CA THR A 10 28.97 17.28 -5.23
C THR A 10 28.15 15.98 -5.24
N SER A 11 28.76 14.84 -5.57
CA SER A 11 28.09 13.54 -5.53
C SER A 11 27.73 13.08 -4.11
N ASN A 12 28.54 13.45 -3.11
CA ASN A 12 28.34 13.06 -1.72
C ASN A 12 27.29 13.93 -1.01
N ILE A 13 27.19 15.21 -1.39
CA ILE A 13 26.14 16.11 -0.88
C ILE A 13 24.76 15.68 -1.40
N ASN A 14 24.64 15.33 -2.68
CA ASN A 14 23.36 14.91 -3.27
C ASN A 14 22.86 13.55 -2.76
N LYS A 15 23.77 12.61 -2.46
CA LYS A 15 23.45 11.32 -1.79
C LYS A 15 22.96 11.52 -0.35
N ASN A 16 23.51 12.51 0.37
CA ASN A 16 23.06 12.85 1.72
C ASN A 16 21.69 13.53 1.72
N ILE A 17 21.40 14.40 0.74
CA ILE A 17 20.08 15.05 0.63
C ILE A 17 18.98 14.02 0.35
N THR A 18 19.24 12.99 -0.48
CA THR A 18 18.24 11.93 -0.74
C THR A 18 17.95 11.06 0.50
N MET A 19 18.85 11.01 1.48
CA MET A 19 18.63 10.30 2.75
C MET A 19 17.88 11.15 3.78
N ILE A 20 18.03 12.48 3.76
CA ILE A 20 17.31 13.39 4.68
C ILE A 20 15.82 13.51 4.32
N VAL A 21 15.45 13.34 3.04
CA VAL A 21 14.04 13.37 2.58
C VAL A 21 13.34 12.03 2.79
N ARG A 22 14.06 10.96 3.12
CA ARG A 22 13.43 9.73 3.62
C ARG A 22 12.96 10.00 5.05
N ARG A 23 11.69 10.38 5.18
CA ARG A 23 10.94 10.36 6.46
C ARG A 23 11.43 9.16 7.27
N GLU A 24 11.92 9.40 8.48
CA GLU A 24 12.42 8.36 9.37
C GLU A 24 11.49 7.15 9.33
N ARG A 25 12.03 6.02 8.88
CA ARG A 25 11.31 4.76 8.84
C ARG A 25 11.01 4.36 10.28
N LYS A 26 9.81 4.70 10.77
CA LYS A 26 9.33 4.20 12.06
C LYS A 26 9.36 2.68 11.99
N THR A 27 10.31 2.06 12.68
CA THR A 27 10.30 0.63 12.97
C THR A 27 8.95 0.28 13.59
N GLY A 28 8.14 -0.47 12.82
CA GLY A 28 6.84 -1.01 13.21
C GLY A 28 5.72 0.03 13.32
N ILE A 29 5.06 0.37 12.21
CA ILE A 29 3.77 1.09 12.22
C ILE A 29 2.76 0.42 13.16
N LEU A 30 2.87 -0.91 13.31
CA LEU A 30 2.07 -1.71 14.22
C LEU A 30 2.93 -2.37 15.30
N THR A 31 2.48 -2.27 16.55
CA THR A 31 3.00 -3.05 17.68
C THR A 31 2.68 -4.53 17.51
N MET A 32 3.38 -5.41 18.23
CA MET A 32 3.10 -6.85 18.17
C MET A 32 1.65 -7.16 18.62
N ALA A 33 1.17 -6.49 19.66
CA ALA A 33 -0.21 -6.65 20.15
C ALA A 33 -1.25 -6.26 19.08
N GLU A 34 -1.03 -5.16 18.36
CA GLU A 34 -1.92 -4.72 17.27
C GLU A 34 -1.94 -5.73 16.12
N ARG A 35 -0.78 -6.29 15.74
CA ARG A 35 -0.70 -7.34 14.72
C ARG A 35 -1.44 -8.60 15.13
N ILE A 36 -1.39 -8.97 16.41
CA ILE A 36 -2.13 -10.13 16.93
C ILE A 36 -3.63 -9.90 16.76
N ILE A 37 -4.16 -8.75 17.19
CA ILE A 37 -5.60 -8.46 17.08
C ILE A 37 -6.06 -8.47 15.61
N LEU A 38 -5.28 -7.89 14.69
CA LEU A 38 -5.60 -7.89 13.26
C LEU A 38 -5.50 -9.27 12.58
N ARG A 39 -4.77 -10.22 13.18
CA ARG A 39 -4.66 -11.61 12.71
C ARG A 39 -5.73 -12.52 13.29
N LEU A 40 -6.35 -12.15 14.43
CA LEU A 40 -7.46 -12.92 14.99
C LEU A 40 -8.64 -12.96 14.00
N PRO A 41 -9.29 -14.13 13.83
CA PRO A 41 -10.53 -14.22 13.09
C PRO A 41 -11.60 -13.24 13.60
N ASN A 42 -12.32 -12.66 12.66
CA ASN A 42 -13.33 -11.62 12.90
C ASN A 42 -14.37 -12.01 13.97
N PHE A 43 -14.77 -13.27 13.99
CA PHE A 43 -15.84 -13.78 14.87
C PHE A 43 -15.42 -13.98 16.33
N ILE A 44 -14.12 -14.07 16.63
CA ILE A 44 -13.62 -14.23 18.01
C ILE A 44 -13.17 -12.93 18.66
N ARG A 45 -13.15 -11.81 17.93
CA ARG A 45 -12.73 -10.51 18.47
C ARG A 45 -13.76 -10.00 19.48
N SER A 46 -13.30 -9.75 20.71
CA SER A 46 -14.05 -9.09 21.79
C SER A 46 -14.42 -7.64 21.45
N VAL A 47 -15.34 -7.07 22.22
CA VAL A 47 -15.75 -5.66 22.07
C VAL A 47 -14.58 -4.73 22.35
N GLU A 48 -13.76 -5.05 23.34
CA GLU A 48 -12.58 -4.31 23.76
C GLU A 48 -11.51 -4.30 22.67
N GLU A 49 -11.28 -5.43 22.02
CA GLU A 49 -10.35 -5.52 20.87
C GLU A 49 -10.84 -4.73 19.67
N ARG A 50 -12.15 -4.73 19.39
CA ARG A 50 -12.73 -3.90 18.32
C ARG A 50 -12.54 -2.42 18.61
N LYS A 51 -12.71 -1.98 19.87
CA LYS A 51 -12.42 -0.58 20.27
C LYS A 51 -10.95 -0.22 20.01
N LYS A 52 -10.01 -1.09 20.41
CA LYS A 52 -8.58 -0.92 20.12
C LYS A 52 -8.28 -0.82 18.62
N LEU A 53 -8.99 -1.58 17.78
CA LEU A 53 -8.86 -1.47 16.32
C LEU A 53 -9.36 -0.13 15.77
N VAL A 54 -10.45 0.41 16.31
CA VAL A 54 -10.94 1.75 15.92
C VAL A 54 -9.92 2.83 16.28
N GLU A 55 -9.33 2.75 17.48
CA GLU A 55 -8.27 3.65 17.93
C GLU A 55 -6.98 3.50 17.10
N LEU A 56 -6.65 2.27 16.71
CA LEU A 56 -5.55 2.01 15.79
C LEU A 56 -5.80 2.67 14.43
N MET A 57 -6.97 2.46 13.83
CA MET A 57 -7.32 3.07 12.54
C MET A 57 -7.22 4.60 12.58
N LEU A 58 -7.57 5.24 13.70
CA LEU A 58 -7.45 6.69 13.84
C LEU A 58 -6.01 7.19 13.66
N ARG A 59 -5.01 6.40 14.03
CA ARG A 59 -3.58 6.75 13.93
C ARG A 59 -2.97 6.48 12.56
N LEU A 60 -3.63 5.68 11.73
CA LEU A 60 -3.13 5.24 10.43
C LEU A 60 -3.63 6.19 9.34
N GLU A 61 -2.70 6.75 8.56
CA GLU A 61 -2.96 7.76 7.52
C GLU A 61 -4.06 7.33 6.54
N CYS A 62 -4.04 6.07 6.11
CA CYS A 62 -5.01 5.49 5.17
C CYS A 62 -6.46 5.39 5.68
N PHE A 63 -6.70 5.61 6.97
CA PHE A 63 -8.04 5.58 7.58
C PHE A 63 -8.48 6.94 8.12
N GLN A 64 -7.67 8.00 7.98
CA GLN A 64 -7.98 9.33 8.53
C GLN A 64 -9.18 9.98 7.85
N THR A 65 -9.37 9.73 6.54
CA THR A 65 -10.49 10.27 5.75
C THR A 65 -11.82 9.58 6.05
N LEU A 66 -11.79 8.42 6.71
CA LEU A 66 -13.02 7.67 7.02
C LEU A 66 -13.75 8.27 8.23
N SER A 67 -15.07 8.22 8.23
CA SER A 67 -15.85 8.67 9.38
C SER A 67 -15.72 7.69 10.57
N PRO A 68 -15.98 8.13 11.81
CA PRO A 68 -15.99 7.23 12.98
C PRO A 68 -16.92 6.03 12.81
N VAL A 69 -18.07 6.23 12.17
CA VAL A 69 -19.05 5.17 11.89
C VAL A 69 -18.48 4.12 10.94
N ILE A 70 -17.78 4.55 9.89
CA ILE A 70 -17.14 3.64 8.93
C ILE A 70 -16.02 2.85 9.62
N ARG A 71 -15.15 3.50 10.41
CA ARG A 71 -14.10 2.80 11.17
C ARG A 71 -14.67 1.75 12.12
N ALA A 72 -15.74 2.06 12.83
CA ALA A 72 -16.43 1.12 13.71
C ALA A 72 -16.98 -0.10 12.94
N ARG A 73 -17.50 0.11 11.71
CA ARG A 73 -17.96 -0.96 10.82
C ARG A 73 -16.81 -1.77 10.21
N LEU A 74 -15.64 -1.18 10.03
CA LEU A 74 -14.44 -1.86 9.52
C LEU A 74 -13.71 -2.70 10.57
N ALA A 75 -13.72 -2.28 11.85
CA ALA A 75 -13.07 -2.99 12.96
C ALA A 75 -13.36 -4.51 13.02
N PRO A 76 -14.61 -5.00 12.83
CA PRO A 76 -14.87 -6.43 12.83
C PRO A 76 -14.37 -7.15 11.56
N VAL A 77 -14.13 -6.46 10.44
CA VAL A 77 -13.86 -7.12 9.14
C VAL A 77 -12.42 -6.97 8.63
N VAL A 78 -11.68 -5.98 9.13
CA VAL A 78 -10.31 -5.71 8.71
C VAL A 78 -9.37 -6.87 9.05
N LYS A 79 -8.39 -7.13 8.18
CA LYS A 79 -7.35 -8.15 8.35
C LYS A 79 -5.98 -7.55 8.07
N TYR A 80 -4.96 -8.03 8.76
CA TYR A 80 -3.57 -7.71 8.44
C TYR A 80 -2.97 -8.75 7.50
N LEU A 81 -2.38 -8.27 6.41
CA LEU A 81 -1.70 -9.09 5.43
C LEU A 81 -0.30 -8.55 5.19
N PHE A 82 0.69 -9.45 5.14
CA PHE A 82 2.03 -9.15 4.68
C PHE A 82 2.22 -9.79 3.31
N ILE A 83 2.65 -8.99 2.34
CA ILE A 83 2.83 -9.43 0.95
C ILE A 83 4.31 -9.26 0.61
N HIS A 84 4.90 -10.32 0.07
CA HIS A 84 6.27 -10.27 -0.42
C HIS A 84 6.36 -9.47 -1.71
N LYS A 85 7.52 -8.88 -1.97
CA LYS A 85 7.85 -8.26 -3.25
C LYS A 85 7.56 -9.20 -4.42
N GLU A 86 7.22 -8.63 -5.58
CA GLU A 86 6.89 -9.30 -6.85
C GLU A 86 5.62 -10.16 -6.81
N ARG A 87 4.80 -10.06 -5.76
CA ARG A 87 3.47 -10.67 -5.73
C ARG A 87 2.45 -9.75 -6.41
N GLN A 88 1.67 -10.34 -7.31
CA GLN A 88 0.46 -9.73 -7.83
C GLN A 88 -0.67 -9.82 -6.78
N ILE A 89 -1.20 -8.66 -6.42
CA ILE A 89 -2.24 -8.47 -5.40
C ILE A 89 -3.62 -8.38 -6.05
N ILE A 90 -3.68 -7.63 -7.15
CA ILE A 90 -4.88 -7.44 -7.96
C ILE A 90 -4.53 -7.84 -9.38
N LYS A 91 -5.40 -8.63 -9.99
CA LYS A 91 -5.31 -9.00 -11.40
C LYS A 91 -6.41 -8.31 -12.19
N GLN A 92 -6.02 -7.71 -13.31
CA GLN A 92 -6.92 -7.12 -14.28
C GLN A 92 -8.02 -8.11 -14.71
N ASP A 93 -9.20 -7.58 -15.01
CA ASP A 93 -10.41 -8.28 -15.48
C ASP A 93 -11.04 -9.26 -14.46
N GLN A 94 -10.52 -9.35 -13.24
CA GLN A 94 -11.16 -10.11 -12.17
C GLN A 94 -12.28 -9.31 -11.48
N SER A 95 -13.26 -10.00 -10.90
CA SER A 95 -14.28 -9.37 -10.07
C SER A 95 -13.68 -8.82 -8.76
N PRO A 96 -13.96 -7.57 -8.37
CA PRO A 96 -13.41 -6.98 -7.15
C PRO A 96 -14.09 -7.58 -5.90
N THR A 97 -13.29 -8.02 -4.93
CA THR A 97 -13.78 -8.64 -3.68
C THR A 97 -13.20 -8.03 -2.41
N VAL A 98 -12.07 -7.33 -2.52
CA VAL A 98 -11.29 -6.81 -1.38
C VAL A 98 -10.71 -5.44 -1.74
N VAL A 99 -10.68 -4.54 -0.75
CA VAL A 99 -9.97 -3.26 -0.79
C VAL A 99 -8.74 -3.37 0.10
N TYR A 100 -7.62 -2.79 -0.34
CA TYR A 100 -6.37 -2.82 0.41
C TYR A 100 -5.97 -1.41 0.85
N PHE A 101 -5.55 -1.29 2.11
CA PHE A 101 -4.96 -0.08 2.67
C PHE A 101 -3.47 -0.31 2.87
N ILE A 102 -2.63 0.54 2.27
CA ILE A 102 -1.19 0.35 2.29
C ILE A 102 -0.63 0.98 3.57
N LEU A 103 -0.10 0.13 4.45
CA LEU A 103 0.57 0.59 5.67
C LEU A 103 2.05 0.87 5.39
N THR A 104 2.73 -0.05 4.69
CA THR A 104 4.16 0.01 4.38
C THR A 104 4.42 -0.59 3.01
N GLY A 105 5.47 -0.11 2.34
CA GLY A 105 5.87 -0.61 1.02
C GLY A 105 5.23 0.18 -0.11
N GLU A 106 5.46 -0.29 -1.33
CA GLU A 106 5.02 0.36 -2.57
C GLU A 106 4.34 -0.67 -3.46
N ILE A 107 3.28 -0.25 -4.14
CA ILE A 107 2.51 -1.07 -5.08
C ILE A 107 2.54 -0.40 -6.45
N SER A 108 3.08 -1.07 -7.46
CA SER A 108 3.00 -0.64 -8.84
C SER A 108 1.68 -1.07 -9.48
N VAL A 109 0.98 -0.14 -10.10
CA VAL A 109 -0.21 -0.41 -10.92
C VAL A 109 0.22 -0.55 -12.36
N THR A 110 -0.21 -1.62 -13.01
CA THR A 110 0.18 -1.97 -14.37
C THR A 110 -1.02 -2.29 -15.24
N THR A 111 -0.87 -2.05 -16.53
CA THR A 111 -1.83 -2.47 -17.56
C THR A 111 -1.11 -3.17 -18.70
N GLN A 112 -1.78 -4.11 -19.35
CA GLN A 112 -1.25 -4.74 -20.54
C GLN A 112 -1.54 -3.88 -21.77
N VAL A 113 -0.49 -3.47 -22.47
CA VAL A 113 -0.59 -2.72 -23.72
C VAL A 113 -0.11 -3.61 -24.85
N LYS A 114 -0.88 -3.71 -25.94
CA LYS A 114 -0.42 -4.39 -27.16
C LYS A 114 0.68 -3.56 -27.81
N LYS A 115 1.80 -4.20 -28.14
CA LYS A 115 2.84 -3.51 -28.91
C LYS A 115 2.32 -3.19 -30.31
N PRO A 116 2.67 -2.02 -30.88
CA PRO A 116 2.40 -1.74 -32.28
C PRO A 116 3.06 -2.83 -33.15
N ASN A 117 2.27 -3.48 -34.01
CA ASN A 117 2.72 -4.49 -34.97
C ASN A 117 3.24 -5.81 -34.39
N SER A 118 2.89 -6.17 -33.15
CA SER A 118 3.16 -7.50 -32.58
C SER A 118 1.94 -8.04 -31.83
N GLU A 119 1.79 -9.36 -31.79
CA GLU A 119 0.80 -10.01 -30.92
C GLU A 119 1.22 -10.03 -29.44
N GLU A 120 2.46 -9.64 -29.15
CA GLU A 120 2.98 -9.54 -27.79
C GLU A 120 2.36 -8.36 -27.02
N THR A 121 1.93 -8.64 -25.79
CA THR A 121 1.57 -7.62 -24.80
C THR A 121 2.77 -7.26 -23.93
N GLU A 122 2.90 -5.96 -23.66
CA GLU A 122 3.88 -5.39 -22.75
C GLU A 122 3.17 -4.85 -21.50
N GLU A 123 3.77 -5.08 -20.33
CA GLU A 123 3.27 -4.52 -19.08
C GLU A 123 3.80 -3.09 -18.91
N LYS A 124 2.88 -2.13 -18.81
CA LYS A 124 3.20 -0.72 -18.59
C LYS A 124 2.81 -0.29 -17.19
N VAL A 125 3.76 0.25 -16.44
CA VAL A 125 3.49 0.89 -15.14
C VAL A 125 2.77 2.21 -15.36
N LEU A 126 1.63 2.39 -14.69
CA LEU A 126 0.80 3.60 -14.76
C LEU A 126 1.03 4.50 -13.55
N PHE A 127 1.03 3.92 -12.35
CA PHE A 127 1.10 4.65 -11.08
C PHE A 127 1.77 3.79 -10.00
N ILE A 128 2.29 4.43 -8.95
CA ILE A 128 2.84 3.76 -7.76
C ILE A 128 2.13 4.29 -6.52
N TYR A 129 1.49 3.39 -5.78
CA TYR A 129 0.88 3.69 -4.48
C TYR A 129 1.83 3.36 -3.33
N GLY A 130 1.74 4.13 -2.25
CA GLY A 130 2.59 4.00 -1.07
C GLY A 130 1.80 4.03 0.25
N PRO A 131 2.50 4.17 1.38
CA PRO A 131 1.87 4.25 2.70
C PRO A 131 0.83 5.37 2.78
N GLY A 132 -0.37 5.05 3.27
CA GLY A 132 -1.49 5.99 3.34
C GLY A 132 -2.49 5.84 2.20
N ASP A 133 -2.11 5.18 1.10
CA ASP A 133 -3.00 5.00 -0.05
C ASP A 133 -3.95 3.81 0.12
N CYS A 134 -5.06 3.89 -0.63
CA CYS A 134 -6.08 2.86 -0.74
C CYS A 134 -6.14 2.38 -2.19
N ILE A 135 -6.21 1.07 -2.41
CA ILE A 135 -6.33 0.48 -3.75
C ILE A 135 -7.49 -0.51 -3.81
N GLY A 136 -8.09 -0.60 -4.99
CA GLY A 136 -9.13 -1.56 -5.31
C GLY A 136 -10.52 -1.22 -4.75
N ASP A 137 -10.70 -0.01 -4.25
CA ASP A 137 -11.99 0.60 -3.90
C ASP A 137 -12.78 1.01 -5.15
N THR A 138 -12.11 1.58 -6.15
CA THR A 138 -12.74 2.17 -7.34
C THR A 138 -13.64 1.18 -8.07
N GLU A 139 -13.12 0.01 -8.49
CA GLU A 139 -13.94 -0.96 -9.23
C GLU A 139 -15.01 -1.61 -8.38
N MET A 140 -14.79 -1.68 -7.06
CA MET A 140 -15.78 -2.18 -6.11
C MET A 140 -16.96 -1.21 -5.96
N ILE A 141 -16.71 0.11 -6.00
CA ILE A 141 -17.74 1.16 -5.99
C ILE A 141 -18.47 1.22 -7.33
N LEU A 142 -17.72 1.13 -8.44
CA LEU A 142 -18.28 1.20 -9.80
C LEU A 142 -18.94 -0.12 -10.25
N ASN A 143 -18.83 -1.17 -9.46
CA ASN A 143 -19.34 -2.52 -9.76
C ASN A 143 -18.89 -3.03 -11.14
N CYS A 144 -17.60 -2.90 -11.42
CA CYS A 144 -16.99 -3.34 -12.69
C CYS A 144 -15.79 -4.28 -12.44
N PRO A 145 -15.33 -5.04 -13.45
CA PRO A 145 -14.08 -5.80 -13.35
C PRO A 145 -12.87 -4.89 -13.09
N ARG A 146 -11.81 -5.46 -12.49
CA ARG A 146 -10.54 -4.76 -12.24
C ARG A 146 -9.98 -4.16 -13.52
N MET A 147 -9.81 -2.84 -13.54
CA MET A 147 -9.31 -2.14 -14.73
C MET A 147 -7.79 -2.33 -14.93
N ASN A 148 -7.05 -2.51 -13.83
CA ASN A 148 -5.60 -2.64 -13.85
C ASN A 148 -5.13 -3.76 -12.93
N SER A 149 -3.90 -4.22 -13.13
CA SER A 149 -3.19 -5.11 -12.21
C SER A 149 -2.40 -4.30 -11.18
N CYS A 150 -2.17 -4.87 -9.99
CA CYS A 150 -1.37 -4.25 -8.93
C CYS A 150 -0.35 -5.26 -8.39
N ASN A 151 0.93 -4.90 -8.39
CA ASN A 151 2.04 -5.74 -7.96
C ASN A 151 2.82 -5.07 -6.82
N ALA A 152 3.28 -5.85 -5.84
CA ALA A 152 4.14 -5.36 -4.76
C ALA A 152 5.58 -5.16 -5.26
N SER A 153 6.17 -3.98 -4.97
CA SER A 153 7.50 -3.56 -5.44
C SER A 153 8.63 -3.73 -4.43
#